data_AF-A0A960SBV4-F1
#
_entry.id   AF-A0A960SBV4-F1
#
_cell.length_a   1.000
_cell.length_b   1.000
_cell.length_c   1.000
_cell.angle_alpha   90.00
_cell.angle_beta   90.00
_cell.angle_gamma   90.00
#
_symmetry.space_group_name_H-M   'P 1'
#
loop_
_entity.id
_entity.type
_entity.pdbx_description
1 polymer ?
#
loop_
_entity_poly.entity_id
_entity_poly.type
_entity_poly.pdbx_seq_one_letter_code
_entity_poly.pdbx_strand_id
1 'polypeptide(L)'
;MWNKLLLCLACLCSLEAKEPMIKVLIAHDVSGVVLEAKGRYQIYDPHTKEFVVKRAQGKRKLIQPLKEGLKWGEAFPDLYQLVFVPDSEKTTFLVDGVEYQGNVYVYDIGG
;
A
#
# COMPACT_ATOMS: atom_id res chain seq x y z
N MET A 1 -38.63 11.43 28.41
CA MET A 1 -37.57 10.42 28.58
C MET A 1 -36.58 10.58 27.44
N TRP A 2 -35.32 10.85 27.76
CA TRP A 2 -34.25 11.08 26.79
C TRP A 2 -33.58 9.74 26.49
N ASN A 3 -33.73 9.21 25.27
CA ASN A 3 -32.85 8.14 24.79
C ASN A 3 -31.69 8.75 24.02
N LYS A 4 -30.53 8.81 24.68
CA LYS A 4 -29.24 9.11 24.07
C LYS A 4 -28.89 7.96 23.12
N LEU A 5 -28.99 8.18 21.80
CA LEU A 5 -28.22 7.40 20.84
C LEU A 5 -26.77 7.87 20.93
N LEU A 6 -25.89 6.99 21.39
CA LEU A 6 -24.45 7.17 21.27
C LEU A 6 -24.10 7.10 19.78
N LEU A 7 -23.88 8.25 19.14
CA LEU A 7 -23.10 8.31 17.92
C LEU A 7 -21.68 7.88 18.27
N CYS A 8 -21.34 6.63 17.98
CA CYS A 8 -19.94 6.29 17.83
C CYS A 8 -19.49 6.91 16.51
N LEU A 9 -18.88 8.10 16.58
CA LEU A 9 -18.01 8.58 15.51
C LEU A 9 -16.85 7.57 15.42
N ALA A 10 -17.05 6.49 14.68
CA ALA A 10 -15.94 5.91 13.95
C ALA A 10 -15.49 7.02 13.01
N CYS A 11 -14.43 7.71 13.40
CA CYS A 11 -13.72 8.66 12.59
C CYS A 11 -13.43 7.96 11.26
N LEU A 12 -14.25 8.24 10.25
CA LEU A 12 -14.05 7.88 8.85
C LEU A 12 -12.87 8.73 8.35
N CYS A 13 -11.68 8.52 8.91
CA CYS A 13 -10.45 8.76 8.16
C CYS A 13 -10.29 7.60 7.19
N SER A 14 -11.24 7.50 6.25
CA SER A 14 -10.97 6.82 4.99
C SER A 14 -10.04 7.76 4.24
N LEU A 15 -8.74 7.63 4.45
CA LEU A 15 -7.77 8.01 3.43
C LEU A 15 -7.96 7.01 2.30
N GLU A 16 -9.04 7.17 1.54
CA GLU A 16 -9.17 6.50 0.25
C GLU A 16 -7.90 6.80 -0.54
N ALA A 17 -7.42 5.83 -1.32
CA ALA A 17 -6.26 5.97 -2.17
C ALA A 17 -6.53 7.08 -3.21
N LYS A 18 -6.39 8.34 -2.81
CA LYS A 18 -6.56 9.48 -3.71
C LYS A 18 -5.51 9.32 -4.78
N GLU A 19 -5.98 9.13 -6.00
CA GLU A 19 -5.08 8.86 -7.12
C GLU A 19 -4.17 10.10 -7.32
N PRO A 20 -2.84 9.91 -7.40
CA PRO A 20 -1.94 11.03 -7.56
C PRO A 20 -2.06 11.60 -8.98
N MET A 21 -1.87 12.92 -9.11
CA MET A 21 -1.88 13.59 -10.41
C MET A 21 -0.70 13.17 -11.29
N ILE A 22 0.43 12.78 -10.68
CA ILE A 22 1.66 12.39 -11.36
C ILE A 22 2.16 11.10 -10.72
N LYS A 23 2.53 10.11 -11.55
CA LYS A 23 3.22 8.89 -11.14
C LYS A 23 4.65 8.94 -11.71
N VAL A 24 5.64 8.80 -10.84
CA VAL A 24 7.06 8.79 -11.23
C VAL A 24 7.55 7.35 -11.23
N LEU A 25 8.20 6.93 -12.32
CA LEU A 25 8.82 5.62 -12.41
C LEU A 25 10.09 5.58 -11.55
N ILE A 26 10.11 4.74 -10.52
CA ILE A 26 11.24 4.62 -9.59
C ILE A 26 12.21 3.51 -10.04
N ALA A 27 11.68 2.35 -10.40
CA ALA A 27 12.43 1.20 -10.89
C ALA A 27 11.65 0.50 -12.00
N HIS A 28 12.36 -0.11 -12.96
CA HIS A 28 11.76 -0.83 -14.08
C HIS A 28 12.62 -2.04 -14.44
N ASP A 29 11.98 -3.12 -14.94
CA ASP A 29 12.66 -4.33 -15.40
C ASP A 29 13.63 -4.94 -14.37
N VAL A 30 13.15 -5.07 -13.14
CA VAL A 30 13.90 -5.64 -12.00
C VAL A 30 13.17 -6.85 -11.45
N SER A 31 13.93 -7.86 -11.01
CA SER A 31 13.37 -9.08 -10.40
C SER A 31 12.74 -8.85 -9.02
N GLY A 32 12.93 -7.66 -8.44
CA GLY A 32 12.37 -7.26 -7.15
C GLY A 32 13.13 -6.07 -6.57
N VAL A 33 12.49 -5.39 -5.61
CA VAL A 33 13.09 -4.25 -4.88
C VAL A 33 12.85 -4.40 -3.39
N VAL A 34 13.75 -3.90 -2.56
CA VAL A 34 13.51 -3.85 -1.11
C VAL A 34 12.56 -2.70 -0.82
N LEU A 35 11.33 -3.04 -0.43
CA LEU A 35 10.33 -2.08 0.01
C LEU A 35 10.24 -2.08 1.53
N GLU A 36 10.44 -0.91 2.11
CA GLU A 36 10.26 -0.63 3.53
C GLU A 36 9.13 0.37 3.73
N ALA A 37 8.18 0.06 4.60
CA ALA A 37 7.20 1.00 5.10
C ALA A 37 7.59 1.44 6.52
N LYS A 38 7.74 2.75 6.74
CA LYS A 38 8.00 3.36 8.05
C LYS A 38 6.73 4.01 8.60
N GLY A 39 5.89 3.22 9.27
CA GLY A 39 4.66 3.71 9.88
C GLY A 39 3.47 2.81 9.58
N ARG A 40 2.26 3.35 9.76
CA ARG A 40 1.00 2.66 9.45
C ARG A 40 0.64 2.88 7.99
N TYR A 41 0.15 1.83 7.35
CA TYR A 41 -0.21 1.86 5.94
C TYR A 41 -1.32 0.85 5.62
N GLN A 42 -1.92 1.06 4.46
CA GLN A 42 -2.92 0.21 3.84
C GLN A 42 -2.43 -0.23 2.46
N ILE A 43 -2.89 -1.40 2.02
CA ILE A 43 -2.63 -1.94 0.68
C ILE A 43 -3.97 -2.10 -0.02
N TYR A 44 -4.03 -1.67 -1.28
CA TYR A 44 -5.18 -1.86 -2.15
C TYR A 44 -4.73 -2.47 -3.48
N ASP A 45 -5.67 -3.06 -4.19
CA ASP A 45 -5.53 -3.32 -5.63
C ASP A 45 -5.83 -2.02 -6.39
N PRO A 46 -4.86 -1.45 -7.15
CA PRO A 46 -5.09 -0.20 -7.84
C PRO A 46 -6.06 -0.28 -9.04
N HIS A 47 -6.44 -1.48 -9.51
CA HIS A 47 -7.38 -1.66 -10.63
C HIS A 47 -8.82 -1.69 -10.13
N THR A 48 -9.10 -2.57 -9.16
CA THR A 48 -10.44 -2.72 -8.58
C THR A 48 -10.72 -1.70 -7.46
N LYS A 49 -9.67 -1.08 -6.91
CA LYS A 49 -9.69 -0.24 -5.70
C LYS A 49 -10.08 -1.02 -4.44
N GLU A 50 -10.06 -2.35 -4.50
CA GLU A 50 -10.40 -3.20 -3.37
C GLU A 50 -9.32 -3.13 -2.29
N PHE A 51 -9.78 -3.11 -1.04
CA PHE A 51 -8.91 -3.17 0.12
C PHE A 51 -8.32 -4.57 0.24
N VAL A 52 -7.00 -4.65 0.30
CA VAL A 52 -6.28 -5.90 0.51
C VAL A 52 -6.00 -6.07 2.00
N VAL A 53 -5.28 -5.10 2.60
CA VAL A 53 -4.86 -5.23 3.99
C VAL A 53 -4.45 -3.92 4.65
N LYS A 54 -4.57 -3.87 5.98
CA LYS A 54 -4.10 -2.78 6.84
C LYS A 54 -3.03 -3.26 7.81
N ARG A 55 -1.99 -2.45 8.03
CA ARG A 55 -0.87 -2.77 8.92
C ARG A 55 -0.59 -1.60 9.86
N ALA A 56 -0.54 -1.91 11.16
CA ALA A 56 -0.27 -0.93 12.21
C ALA A 56 1.22 -0.71 12.47
N GLN A 57 2.09 -1.56 11.91
CA GLN A 57 3.53 -1.54 12.10
C GLN A 57 4.23 -1.53 10.74
N GLY A 58 5.33 -0.78 10.67
CA GLY A 58 6.21 -0.77 9.53
C GLY A 58 6.79 -2.16 9.23
N LYS A 59 7.20 -2.35 7.98
CA LYS A 59 7.70 -3.64 7.49
C LYS A 59 8.73 -3.41 6.41
N ARG A 60 9.83 -4.18 6.45
CA ARG A 60 10.88 -4.20 5.44
C ARG A 60 11.01 -5.60 4.85
N LYS A 61 10.69 -5.76 3.57
CA LYS A 61 10.84 -7.02 2.85
C LYS A 61 11.13 -6.74 1.37
N LEU A 62 11.71 -7.73 0.70
CA LEU A 62 11.80 -7.76 -0.75
C LEU A 62 10.37 -7.89 -1.31
N ILE A 63 9.97 -6.97 -2.19
CA ILE A 63 8.78 -7.13 -3.03
C ILE A 63 9.24 -7.66 -4.38
N GLN A 64 8.62 -8.75 -4.81
CA GLN A 64 9.00 -9.45 -6.04
C GLN A 64 7.78 -10.08 -6.70
N PRO A 65 7.77 -10.19 -8.03
CA PRO A 65 6.80 -11.00 -8.74
C PRO A 65 7.01 -12.50 -8.46
N LEU A 66 5.90 -13.22 -8.44
CA LEU A 66 5.81 -14.66 -8.49
C LEU A 66 4.89 -15.02 -9.66
N LYS A 67 4.95 -16.28 -10.10
CA LYS A 67 4.07 -16.80 -11.16
C LYS A 67 2.56 -16.58 -10.91
N GLU A 68 2.16 -16.51 -9.64
CA GLU A 68 0.74 -16.42 -9.24
C GLU A 68 0.40 -15.06 -8.59
N GLY A 69 1.25 -14.05 -8.71
CA GLY A 69 1.02 -12.71 -8.16
C GLY A 69 2.24 -12.12 -7.46
N LEU A 70 2.04 -11.12 -6.60
CA LEU A 70 3.14 -10.43 -5.91
C LEU A 70 3.45 -11.05 -4.55
N LYS A 71 4.70 -10.96 -4.11
CA LYS A 71 5.11 -11.34 -2.74
C LYS A 71 5.83 -10.19 -2.05
N TRP A 72 5.39 -9.87 -0.84
CA TRP A 72 6.09 -8.95 0.06
C TRP A 72 5.92 -9.42 1.51
N GLY A 73 6.80 -10.32 1.94
CA GLY A 73 6.65 -11.08 3.19
C GLY A 73 5.58 -12.17 3.09
N GLU A 74 4.33 -11.78 2.87
CA GLU A 74 3.23 -12.67 2.46
C GLU A 74 3.10 -12.69 0.93
N ALA A 75 2.48 -13.74 0.41
CA ALA A 75 2.07 -13.81 -0.98
C ALA A 75 0.68 -13.16 -1.15
N PHE A 76 0.50 -12.47 -2.25
CA PHE A 76 -0.75 -11.87 -2.70
C PHE A 76 -1.16 -12.59 -4.00
N PRO A 77 -1.77 -13.78 -3.88
CA PRO A 77 -2.18 -14.54 -5.07
C PRO A 77 -3.20 -13.75 -5.88
N ASP A 78 -3.13 -13.89 -7.21
CA ASP A 78 -3.96 -13.21 -8.20
C ASP A 78 -3.85 -11.67 -8.21
N LEU A 79 -2.94 -11.10 -7.41
CA LEU A 79 -2.66 -9.67 -7.36
C LEU A 79 -1.28 -9.38 -7.96
N TYR A 80 -1.29 -8.96 -9.23
CA TYR A 80 -0.11 -8.54 -10.00
C TYR A 80 0.20 -7.05 -9.83
N GLN A 81 -0.61 -6.36 -9.03
CA GLN A 81 -0.45 -4.94 -8.79
C GLN A 81 -0.96 -4.56 -7.41
N LEU A 82 -0.21 -3.70 -6.73
CA LEU A 82 -0.51 -3.26 -5.38
C LEU A 82 -0.21 -1.76 -5.27
N VAL A 83 -1.04 -1.06 -4.51
CA VAL A 83 -0.73 0.29 -4.04
C VAL A 83 -0.62 0.31 -2.53
N PHE A 84 0.49 0.83 -2.04
CA PHE A 84 0.74 1.11 -0.63
C PHE A 84 0.35 2.55 -0.34
N VAL A 85 -0.60 2.74 0.57
CA VAL A 85 -1.15 4.05 0.93
C VAL A 85 -0.77 4.33 2.38
N PRO A 86 -0.11 5.48 2.67
CA PRO A 86 0.23 5.84 4.04
C PRO A 86 -1.04 6.25 4.82
N ASP A 87 -1.17 5.82 6.07
CA ASP A 87 -2.28 6.23 6.95
C ASP A 87 -2.08 7.63 7.55
N SER A 88 -0.89 8.21 7.38
CA SER A 88 -0.50 9.51 7.93
C SER A 88 0.62 10.10 7.11
N GLU A 89 0.71 11.43 7.05
CA GLU A 89 1.81 12.17 6.42
C GLU A 89 3.19 11.86 7.03
N LYS A 90 3.24 11.29 8.24
CA LYS A 90 4.47 10.82 8.89
C LYS A 90 4.93 9.46 8.39
N THR A 91 4.06 8.70 7.71
CA THR A 91 4.43 7.41 7.14
C THR A 91 5.18 7.64 5.84
N THR A 92 6.38 7.06 5.73
CA THR A 92 7.20 7.10 4.53
C THR A 92 7.48 5.68 4.01
N PHE A 93 7.85 5.59 2.74
CA PHE A 93 8.27 4.34 2.12
C PHE A 93 9.69 4.47 1.61
N LEU A 94 10.50 3.42 1.75
CA LEU A 94 11.82 3.37 1.16
C LEU A 94 11.84 2.28 0.10
N VAL A 95 12.31 2.64 -1.09
CA VAL A 95 12.56 1.71 -2.19
C VAL A 95 14.07 1.64 -2.37
N ASP A 96 14.66 0.47 -2.10
CA ASP A 96 16.10 0.23 -2.10
C ASP A 96 16.92 1.25 -1.27
N GLY A 97 16.31 1.72 -0.18
CA GLY A 97 16.92 2.67 0.76
C GLY A 97 16.71 4.15 0.41
N VAL A 98 16.11 4.47 -0.74
CA VAL A 98 15.72 5.85 -1.08
C VAL A 98 14.31 6.11 -0.54
N GLU A 99 14.15 7.21 0.20
CA GLU A 99 12.90 7.55 0.88
C GLU A 99 11.95 8.37 0.00
N TYR A 100 10.68 7.97 0.01
CA TYR A 100 9.58 8.57 -0.74
C TYR A 100 8.38 8.80 0.19
N GLN A 101 7.66 9.88 -0.07
CA GLN A 101 6.40 10.22 0.59
C GLN A 101 5.23 10.00 -0.36
N GLY A 102 4.10 9.55 0.18
CA GLY A 102 2.87 9.31 -0.58
C GLY A 102 2.70 7.84 -0.98
N ASN A 103 1.86 7.61 -1.99
CA ASN A 103 1.51 6.26 -2.43
C ASN A 103 2.64 5.61 -3.23
N VAL A 104 2.93 4.35 -2.97
CA VAL A 104 3.86 3.55 -3.78
C VAL A 104 3.07 2.52 -4.57
N TYR A 105 3.22 2.53 -5.89
CA TYR A 105 2.59 1.57 -6.78
C TYR A 105 3.62 0.54 -7.22
N VAL A 106 3.24 -0.73 -7.21
CA VAL A 106 4.05 -1.84 -7.71
C VAL A 106 3.21 -2.59 -8.73
N TYR A 107 3.81 -2.81 -9.90
CA TYR A 107 3.18 -3.49 -11.03
C TYR A 107 4.11 -4.60 -11.51
N ASP A 108 3.55 -5.78 -11.68
CA ASP A 108 4.12 -6.86 -12.46
C ASP A 108 3.44 -6.87 -13.83
N ILE A 109 4.16 -6.41 -14.85
CA ILE A 109 3.66 -6.28 -16.21
C ILE A 109 4.24 -7.45 -17.01
N GLY A 110 3.53 -8.58 -17.03
CA GLY A 110 3.99 -9.75 -17.77
C GLY A 110 3.28 -11.04 -17.40
N GLY A 111 3.03 -11.25 -16.10
CA GLY A 111 2.44 -12.49 -15.58
C GLY A 111 3.39 -13.68 -15.65
#